data_AF-A0A1E3VTF0-F1
#
_entry.id   AF-A0A1E3VTF0-F1
#
_cell.length_a   1.000
_cell.length_b   1.000
_cell.length_c   1.000
_cell.angle_alpha   90.00
_cell.angle_beta   90.00
_cell.angle_gamma   90.00
#
_symmetry.space_group_name_H-M   'P 1'
#
loop_
_entity.id
_entity.type
_entity.pdbx_description
1 polymer ?
#
loop_
_entity_poly.entity_id
_entity_poly.type
_entity_poly.pdbx_seq_one_letter_code
_entity_poly.pdbx_strand_id
1 'polypeptide(L)'
;MNAAMHGNIDANKILLKQHIPVYLTYFTAKVEEDGKLTQYRDLYGHDRRMIAALSGDAVPYGLPGSEEVAQTTQRPVVRQRRGGNGDFEAITRALFDF
;
A
#
# COMPACT_ATOMS: atom_id res chain seq x y z
N MET A 1 -23.98 -40.11 -13.24
CA MET A 1 -23.00 -39.00 -13.38
C MET A 1 -23.73 -37.81 -13.98
N ASN A 2 -23.75 -36.65 -13.32
CA ASN A 2 -24.64 -35.53 -13.67
C ASN A 2 -24.16 -34.74 -14.91
N ALA A 3 -25.09 -34.44 -15.82
CA ALA A 3 -24.86 -33.77 -17.11
C ALA A 3 -24.30 -32.33 -16.98
N ALA A 4 -24.45 -31.70 -15.81
CA ALA A 4 -24.05 -30.31 -15.57
C ALA A 4 -22.53 -30.05 -15.66
N MET A 5 -21.66 -31.06 -15.48
CA MET A 5 -20.21 -30.89 -15.56
C MET A 5 -19.63 -31.07 -16.98
N HIS A 6 -20.43 -31.57 -17.93
CA HIS A 6 -19.99 -31.86 -19.31
C HIS A 6 -20.65 -30.94 -20.36
N GLY A 7 -21.47 -29.98 -19.93
CA GLY A 7 -22.16 -29.03 -20.79
C GLY A 7 -21.28 -27.84 -21.21
N ASN A 8 -21.69 -27.15 -22.27
CA ASN A 8 -21.06 -25.91 -22.75
C ASN A 8 -20.97 -24.86 -21.62
N ILE A 9 -19.80 -24.22 -21.49
CA ILE A 9 -19.43 -23.28 -20.40
C ILE A 9 -20.46 -22.16 -20.20
N ASP A 10 -21.10 -21.70 -21.29
CA ASP A 10 -22.09 -20.63 -21.23
C ASP A 10 -23.44 -21.05 -20.63
N ALA A 11 -23.76 -22.35 -20.63
CA ALA A 11 -25.03 -22.89 -20.16
C ALA A 11 -25.09 -23.10 -18.64
N ASN A 12 -23.98 -22.91 -17.92
CA ASN A 12 -23.86 -23.27 -16.50
C ASN A 12 -23.77 -22.05 -15.55
N LYS A 13 -24.33 -20.92 -15.96
CA LYS A 13 -24.43 -19.71 -15.11
C LYS A 13 -25.54 -19.90 -14.08
N ILE A 14 -25.18 -20.04 -12.81
CA ILE A 14 -26.12 -20.14 -11.69
C ILE A 14 -25.96 -18.89 -10.82
N LEU A 15 -27.04 -18.15 -10.63
CA LEU A 15 -27.06 -16.97 -9.77
C LEU A 15 -27.03 -17.37 -8.29
N LEU A 16 -26.25 -16.66 -7.49
CA LEU A 16 -26.27 -16.79 -6.03
C LEU A 16 -27.60 -16.26 -5.49
N LYS A 17 -28.32 -17.09 -4.73
CA LYS A 17 -29.61 -16.71 -4.12
C LYS A 17 -29.47 -15.63 -3.04
N GLN A 18 -28.29 -15.53 -2.45
CA GLN A 18 -27.97 -14.63 -1.36
C GLN A 18 -26.72 -13.85 -1.72
N HIS A 19 -26.63 -12.61 -1.25
CA HIS A 19 -25.43 -11.82 -1.41
C HIS A 19 -24.29 -12.41 -0.57
N ILE A 20 -23.19 -12.74 -1.22
CA ILE A 20 -21.94 -13.15 -0.57
C ILE A 20 -20.97 -11.97 -0.66
N PRO A 21 -20.56 -11.36 0.47
CA PRO A 21 -19.56 -10.30 0.45
C PRO A 21 -18.23 -10.83 -0.12
N VAL A 22 -17.66 -10.07 -1.05
CA VAL A 22 -16.34 -10.34 -1.63
C VAL A 22 -15.40 -9.21 -1.23
N TYR A 23 -14.35 -9.54 -0.49
CA TYR A 23 -13.30 -8.61 -0.10
C TYR A 23 -11.98 -9.04 -0.75
N LEU A 24 -11.31 -8.10 -1.42
CA LEU A 24 -9.96 -8.28 -1.94
C LEU A 24 -9.01 -7.45 -1.07
N THR A 25 -8.20 -8.14 -0.25
CA THR A 25 -7.24 -7.50 0.64
C THR A 25 -5.82 -7.96 0.32
N TYR A 26 -4.85 -7.13 0.70
CA TYR A 26 -3.44 -7.41 0.52
C TYR A 26 -2.72 -7.13 1.84
N PHE A 27 -2.37 -8.21 2.54
CA PHE A 27 -1.64 -8.15 3.79
C PHE A 27 -0.30 -8.84 3.62
N THR A 28 0.77 -8.13 3.97
CA THR A 28 2.14 -8.66 4.00
C THR A 28 2.49 -9.24 5.37
N ALA A 29 1.62 -9.07 6.37
CA ALA A 29 1.74 -9.70 7.67
C ALA A 29 0.38 -10.17 8.17
N LYS A 30 0.33 -11.38 8.76
CA LYS A 30 -0.87 -11.98 9.34
C LYS A 30 -0.51 -12.69 10.64
N VAL A 31 -1.41 -12.62 11.62
CA VAL A 31 -1.34 -13.45 12.83
C VAL A 31 -2.08 -14.75 12.56
N GLU A 32 -1.40 -15.88 12.76
CA GLU A 32 -1.99 -17.21 12.62
C GLU A 32 -2.77 -17.63 13.88
N GLU A 33 -3.47 -18.76 13.81
CA GLU A 33 -4.32 -19.26 14.92
C GLU A 33 -3.54 -19.51 16.21
N ASP A 34 -2.25 -19.85 16.11
CA ASP A 34 -1.37 -20.05 17.27
C ASP A 34 -0.81 -18.75 17.85
N GLY A 35 -1.23 -17.59 17.32
CA GLY A 35 -0.78 -16.27 17.76
C GLY A 35 0.55 -15.83 17.16
N LYS A 36 1.19 -16.63 16.30
CA LYS A 36 2.45 -16.23 15.66
C LYS A 36 2.23 -15.28 14.50
N LEU A 37 3.16 -14.32 14.36
CA LEU A 37 3.20 -13.41 13.23
C LEU A 37 3.92 -14.06 12.06
N THR A 38 3.23 -14.20 10.93
CA THR A 38 3.80 -14.62 9.65
C THR A 38 3.89 -13.42 8.72
N GLN A 39 5.04 -13.28 8.05
CA GLN A 39 5.27 -12.25 7.03
C GLN A 39 5.37 -12.88 5.64
N TYR A 40 4.90 -12.13 4.65
CA TYR A 40 4.83 -12.51 3.24
C TYR A 40 5.60 -11.49 2.39
N ARG A 41 5.99 -11.89 1.18
CA ARG A 41 6.73 -11.01 0.27
C ARG A 41 5.87 -9.83 -0.16
N ASP A 42 6.39 -8.62 -0.02
CA ASP A 42 5.75 -7.41 -0.52
C ASP A 42 5.91 -7.27 -2.06
N LEU A 43 4.92 -7.77 -2.79
CA LEU A 43 4.84 -7.73 -4.25
C LEU A 43 4.53 -6.35 -4.82
N TYR A 44 3.80 -5.49 -4.11
CA TYR A 44 3.38 -4.16 -4.60
C TYR A 44 4.18 -2.99 -4.03
N GLY A 45 5.11 -3.26 -3.12
CA GLY A 45 6.04 -2.28 -2.58
C GLY A 45 5.42 -1.37 -1.52
N HIS A 46 4.28 -1.77 -0.95
CA HIS A 46 3.60 -0.96 0.08
C HIS A 46 4.45 -0.83 1.34
N ASP A 47 5.07 -1.93 1.80
CA ASP A 47 5.88 -1.95 3.01
C ASP A 47 7.16 -1.15 2.79
N ARG A 48 7.80 -1.33 1.62
CA ARG A 48 9.00 -0.55 1.26
C ARG A 48 8.73 0.96 1.27
N ARG A 49 7.58 1.40 0.74
CA ARG A 49 7.18 2.81 0.76
C ARG A 49 6.90 3.30 2.18
N MET A 50 6.21 2.50 2.98
CA MET A 50 5.92 2.82 4.39
C MET A 50 7.21 2.98 5.20
N ILE A 51 8.15 2.04 5.07
CA ILE A 51 9.44 2.09 5.77
C ILE A 51 10.24 3.32 5.34
N ALA A 52 10.30 3.63 4.04
CA ALA A 52 11.00 4.82 3.55
C ALA A 52 10.40 6.11 4.14
N ALA A 53 9.07 6.23 4.14
CA ALA A 53 8.38 7.39 4.72
C ALA A 53 8.65 7.52 6.22
N LEU A 54 8.61 6.41 6.97
CA LEU A 54 8.91 6.37 8.41
C LEU A 54 10.37 6.70 8.71
N SER A 55 11.29 6.37 7.81
CA SER A 55 12.73 6.62 7.95
C SER A 55 13.14 8.02 7.49
N GLY A 56 12.23 8.80 6.88
CA GLY A 56 12.52 10.11 6.30
C GLY A 56 13.23 10.03 4.94
N ASP A 57 13.25 8.86 4.32
CA ASP A 57 13.85 8.63 3.00
C ASP A 57 12.91 9.02 1.86
N ALA A 58 13.47 9.12 0.65
CA ALA A 58 12.68 9.30 -0.55
C ALA A 58 11.74 8.10 -0.78
N VAL A 59 10.43 8.36 -0.88
CA VAL A 59 9.42 7.32 -1.13
C VAL A 59 9.48 6.90 -2.61
N PRO A 60 9.81 5.64 -2.92
CA PRO A 60 9.85 5.16 -4.29
C PRO A 60 8.42 4.94 -4.82
N TYR A 61 8.08 5.58 -5.93
CA TYR A 61 6.82 5.36 -6.65
C TYR A 61 7.09 4.47 -7.87
N GLY A 62 6.51 3.26 -7.88
CA GLY A 62 6.69 2.23 -8.92
C GLY A 62 6.37 0.82 -8.39
N LEU A 63 6.11 -0.16 -9.29
CA LEU A 63 5.93 -1.56 -8.91
C LEU A 63 7.31 -2.19 -8.61
N PRO A 64 7.45 -3.03 -7.56
CA PRO A 64 8.67 -3.80 -7.35
C PRO A 64 8.93 -4.71 -8.55
N GLY A 65 10.09 -4.54 -9.19
CA GLY A 65 10.49 -5.37 -10.35
C GLY A 65 10.10 -4.81 -11.72
N SER A 66 9.41 -3.66 -11.80
CA SER A 66 9.49 -2.84 -13.01
C SER A 66 10.85 -2.13 -12.98
N GLU A 67 11.90 -2.81 -13.45
CA GLU A 67 13.24 -2.21 -13.60
C GLU A 67 13.27 -1.07 -14.63
N GLU A 68 12.13 -0.77 -15.27
CA GLU A 68 11.90 0.44 -16.01
C GLU A 68 11.28 1.51 -15.10
N VAL A 69 11.98 2.65 -14.98
CA VAL A 69 11.52 3.91 -14.37
C VAL A 69 11.61 4.03 -12.84
N ALA A 70 12.83 3.93 -12.33
CA ALA A 70 13.32 4.97 -11.42
C ALA A 70 14.79 5.27 -11.74
N GLN A 71 15.10 5.52 -13.02
CA GLN A 71 16.18 6.44 -13.31
C GLN A 71 15.81 7.76 -12.64
N THR A 72 16.42 8.00 -11.49
CA THR A 72 16.93 9.30 -11.02
C THR A 72 16.36 10.49 -11.78
N THR A 73 15.05 10.74 -11.68
CA THR A 73 14.60 12.13 -11.70
C THR A 73 14.85 12.60 -10.29
N GLN A 74 16.12 12.88 -10.00
CA GLN A 74 16.48 13.91 -9.05
C GLN A 74 15.74 15.17 -9.54
N ARG A 75 14.47 15.32 -9.16
CA ARG A 75 13.92 16.66 -9.05
C ARG A 75 14.78 17.28 -7.96
N PRO A 76 15.58 18.31 -8.27
CA PRO A 76 16.23 19.04 -7.21
C PRO A 76 15.07 19.55 -6.36
N VAL A 77 14.91 18.99 -5.16
CA VAL A 77 14.20 19.69 -4.11
C VAL A 77 15.07 20.93 -3.93
N VAL A 78 14.68 22.02 -4.58
CA VAL A 78 15.22 23.35 -4.33
C VAL A 78 14.93 23.57 -2.86
N ARG A 79 15.89 23.19 -2.02
CA ARG A 79 15.91 23.47 -0.61
C ARG A 79 16.16 24.96 -0.55
N GLN A 80 15.09 25.73 -0.73
CA GLN A 80 15.12 27.16 -0.62
C GLN A 80 15.51 27.43 0.83
N ARG A 81 16.81 27.67 1.03
CA ARG A 81 17.36 28.21 2.26
C ARG A 81 16.76 29.60 2.43
N ARG A 82 15.53 29.66 2.96
CA ARG A 82 15.01 30.87 3.56
C ARG A 82 15.34 30.77 5.03
N GLY A 83 16.46 31.39 5.38
CA GLY A 83 16.80 31.66 6.76
C GLY A 83 15.71 32.51 7.40
N GLY A 84 15.39 32.19 8.64
CA GLY A 84 14.43 32.92 9.46
C GLY A 84 14.13 32.12 10.72
N ASN A 85 14.96 32.29 11.76
CA ASN A 85 14.81 31.69 13.09
C ASN A 85 13.59 32.26 13.85
N GLY A 86 12.38 32.18 13.28
CA GLY A 86 11.17 32.74 13.89
C GLY A 86 9.89 31.93 13.70
N ASP A 87 9.85 31.00 12.74
CA ASP A 87 8.55 30.46 12.29
C ASP A 87 8.16 29.15 12.98
N PHE A 88 9.11 28.45 13.63
CA PHE A 88 8.80 27.18 14.31
C PHE A 88 8.08 27.41 15.65
N GLU A 89 8.48 28.40 16.46
CA GLU A 89 7.79 28.70 17.73
C GLU A 89 6.35 29.19 17.55
N ALA A 90 6.08 29.91 16.45
CA ALA A 90 4.73 30.38 16.14
C ALA A 90 3.76 29.23 15.83
N ILE A 91 4.24 28.19 15.13
CA ILE A 91 3.44 27.01 14.79
C ILE A 91 3.18 26.17 16.05
N THR A 92 4.19 26.02 16.92
CA THR A 92 4.03 25.22 18.15
C THR A 92 3.12 25.91 19.16
N ARG A 93 3.14 27.24 19.28
CA ARG A 93 2.17 27.99 20.11
C ARG A 93 0.73 27.88 19.58
N ALA A 94 0.54 28.02 18.27
CA ALA A 94 -0.80 27.98 17.68
C ALA A 94 -1.51 26.61 17.78
N LEU A 95 -0.77 25.52 18.04
CA LEU A 95 -1.30 24.15 18.07
C LEU A 95 -1.54 23.59 19.49
N PHE A 96 -0.94 24.18 20.53
CA PHE A 96 -0.98 23.62 21.89
C PHE A 96 -1.47 24.58 22.98
N ASP A 97 -1.99 25.75 22.61
CA ASP A 97 -2.65 26.65 23.56
C ASP A 97 -4.07 26.12 23.89
N PHE A 98 -4.22 25.53 25.08
CA PHE A 98 -5.47 25.34 25.85
C PHE A 98 -5.48 26.28 27.06
#